data_AF-A0ABD1W5L9-F1
#
_entry.id   AF-A0ABD1W5L9-F1
#
_cell.length_a   1.000
_cell.length_b   1.000
_cell.length_c   1.000
_cell.angle_alpha   90.00
_cell.angle_beta   90.00
_cell.angle_gamma   90.00
#
_symmetry.space_group_name_H-M   'P 1'
#
loop_
_entity.id
_entity.type
_entity.pdbx_description
1 polymer ?
#
loop_
_entity_poly.entity_id
_entity_poly.type
_entity_poly.pdbx_seq_one_letter_code
_entity_poly.pdbx_strand_id
1 'polypeptide(L)'
;MIRYAAGAFALLAFSILAFADGWNLIKLPSETRQFFGCIEEESKGGADEDSVGTRWAVLLAGSTGYWNYRHQADLCHAYQILKKGGLKDENIIVFMYDDIAYNEENPRAWSHH
;
A
#
# COMPACT_ATOMS: atom_id res chain seq x y z
N MET A 1 23.87 37.63 -13.35
CA MET A 1 23.92 36.52 -12.35
C MET A 1 22.59 36.27 -11.62
N ILE A 2 21.51 37.01 -11.88
CA ILE A 2 20.24 36.91 -11.12
C ILE A 2 19.27 35.85 -11.69
N ARG A 3 19.45 35.41 -12.94
CA ARG A 3 18.54 34.47 -13.62
C ARG A 3 18.62 33.03 -13.12
N TYR A 4 19.80 32.59 -12.64
CA TYR A 4 20.00 31.23 -12.11
C TYR A 4 19.55 31.07 -10.65
N ALA A 5 19.54 32.17 -9.88
CA ALA A 5 19.11 32.17 -8.49
C ALA A 5 17.60 31.85 -8.38
N ALA A 6 16.76 32.45 -9.23
CA ALA A 6 15.32 32.19 -9.24
C ALA A 6 14.99 30.72 -9.61
N GLY A 7 15.73 30.13 -10.55
CA GLY A 7 15.56 28.73 -10.94
C GLY A 7 15.98 27.74 -9.84
N ALA A 8 17.06 28.04 -9.11
CA ALA A 8 17.50 27.22 -7.99
C ALA A 8 16.48 27.22 -6.84
N PHE A 9 15.88 28.38 -6.52
CA PHE A 9 14.82 28.46 -5.52
C PHE A 9 13.55 27.71 -5.94
N ALA A 10 13.20 27.73 -7.23
CA ALA A 10 12.07 26.97 -7.74
C ALA A 10 12.28 25.45 -7.63
N LEU A 11 13.48 24.95 -7.94
CA LEU A 11 13.81 23.53 -7.79
C LEU A 11 13.88 23.09 -6.32
N LEU A 12 14.40 23.95 -5.45
CA LEU A 12 14.45 23.67 -4.00
C LEU A 12 13.04 23.64 -3.40
N ALA A 13 12.16 24.57 -3.79
CA ALA A 13 10.76 24.57 -3.40
C ALA A 13 10.02 23.33 -3.94
N PHE A 14 10.27 22.93 -5.19
CA PHE A 14 9.66 21.73 -5.77
C PHE A 14 10.11 20.45 -5.08
N SER A 15 11.38 20.38 -4.67
CA SER A 15 11.89 19.26 -3.88
C SER A 15 11.22 19.19 -2.51
N ILE A 16 11.04 20.31 -1.80
CA ILE A 16 10.38 20.34 -0.50
C ILE A 16 8.91 19.94 -0.62
N LEU A 17 8.22 20.38 -1.67
CA LEU A 17 6.82 19.99 -1.91
C LEU A 17 6.69 18.49 -2.22
N ALA A 18 7.60 17.93 -3.03
CA ALA A 18 7.64 16.50 -3.32
C ALA A 18 8.03 15.63 -2.10
N PHE A 19 8.75 16.20 -1.12
CA PHE A 19 9.07 15.52 0.15
C PHE A 19 7.90 15.54 1.15
N ALA A 20 7.02 16.55 1.11
CA ALA A 20 5.88 16.65 2.03
C ALA A 20 4.78 15.60 1.74
N ASP A 21 4.66 15.17 0.48
CA ASP A 21 3.74 14.10 0.05
C ASP A 21 4.39 12.70 0.11
N GLY A 22 5.58 12.61 0.69
CA GLY A 22 6.35 11.39 0.81
C GLY A 22 6.04 10.60 2.09
N TRP A 23 5.36 9.46 1.91
CA TRP A 23 5.36 8.27 2.77
C TRP A 23 4.27 8.13 3.85
N ASN A 24 3.01 8.42 3.51
CA ASN A 24 1.85 7.88 4.23
C ASN A 24 1.24 6.65 3.52
N LEU A 25 2.08 5.79 2.92
CA LEU A 25 1.60 4.64 2.13
C LEU A 25 1.21 3.42 2.97
N ILE A 26 1.32 3.50 4.31
CA ILE A 26 0.88 2.45 5.23
C ILE A 26 -0.09 3.08 6.22
N LYS A 27 -1.38 3.02 5.89
CA LYS A 27 -2.44 3.45 6.80
C LYS A 27 -2.49 2.53 8.02
N LEU A 28 -2.64 3.11 9.20
CA LEU A 28 -2.82 2.38 10.45
C LEU A 28 -4.14 1.57 10.43
N PRO A 29 -4.26 0.45 11.17
CA PRO A 29 -5.48 -0.36 11.25
C PRO A 29 -6.75 0.43 11.64
N SER A 30 -6.61 1.53 12.38
CA SER A 30 -7.71 2.44 12.72
C SER A 30 -8.21 3.28 11.53
N GLU A 31 -7.36 3.50 10.53
CA GLU A 31 -7.65 4.29 9.33
C GLU A 31 -8.12 3.45 8.15
N THR A 32 -8.12 2.12 8.29
CA THR A 32 -8.60 1.19 7.27
C THR A 32 -10.06 1.46 6.88
N ARG A 33 -10.90 1.87 7.84
CA ARG A 33 -12.28 2.31 7.55
C ARG A 33 -12.32 3.56 6.69
N GLN A 34 -11.38 4.49 6.84
CA GLN A 34 -11.34 5.72 6.04
C GLN A 34 -10.70 5.47 4.67
N PHE A 35 -9.87 4.44 4.50
CA PHE A 35 -9.46 3.99 3.17
C PHE A 35 -10.67 3.48 2.37
N PHE A 36 -11.46 2.57 2.95
CA PHE A 36 -12.70 2.12 2.31
C PHE A 36 -13.77 3.22 2.23
N GLY A 37 -13.86 4.08 3.24
CA GLY A 37 -14.80 5.21 3.28
C GLY A 37 -14.43 6.36 2.34
N CYS A 38 -13.14 6.60 2.04
CA CYS A 38 -12.72 7.60 1.05
C CYS A 38 -12.94 7.10 -0.38
N ILE A 39 -12.83 5.78 -0.62
CA ILE A 39 -13.29 5.18 -1.88
C ILE A 39 -14.82 5.38 -2.03
N GLU A 40 -15.58 5.28 -0.93
CA GLU A 40 -17.02 5.56 -0.94
C GLU A 40 -17.32 7.07 -1.12
N GLU A 41 -16.56 7.99 -0.51
CA GLU A 41 -16.81 9.44 -0.61
C GLU A 41 -16.31 10.05 -1.94
N GLU A 42 -15.22 9.56 -2.53
CA GLU A 42 -14.79 9.94 -3.89
C GLU A 42 -15.77 9.41 -4.95
N SER A 43 -16.49 8.31 -4.67
CA SER A 43 -17.57 7.79 -5.51
C SER A 43 -18.91 8.55 -5.36
N LYS A 44 -19.07 9.40 -4.33
CA LYS A 44 -20.29 10.21 -4.13
C LYS A 44 -20.33 11.52 -4.94
N GLY A 45 -19.36 11.73 -5.84
CA GLY A 45 -19.37 12.81 -6.82
C GLY A 45 -20.26 12.55 -8.06
N GLY A 46 -20.80 11.34 -8.21
CA GLY A 46 -21.78 11.03 -9.26
C GLY A 46 -21.79 9.55 -9.65
N ALA A 47 -22.72 8.79 -9.07
CA ALA A 47 -23.21 7.50 -9.58
C ALA A 47 -24.44 7.17 -8.72
N ASP A 48 -25.66 7.24 -9.26
CA ASP A 48 -26.37 6.10 -9.85
C ASP A 48 -26.16 4.77 -9.10
N GLU A 49 -27.29 4.15 -8.80
CA GLU A 49 -27.51 2.91 -8.06
C GLU A 49 -26.93 1.64 -8.74
N ASP A 50 -25.86 1.77 -9.54
CA ASP A 50 -25.47 0.79 -10.57
C ASP A 50 -23.95 0.54 -10.72
N SER A 51 -23.14 0.76 -9.67
CA SER A 51 -21.76 0.21 -9.69
C SER A 51 -21.74 -1.30 -9.38
N VAL A 52 -22.42 -2.09 -10.22
CA VAL A 52 -22.37 -3.56 -10.23
C VAL A 52 -21.03 -4.01 -10.85
N GLY A 53 -19.93 -3.60 -10.24
CA GLY A 53 -18.56 -3.89 -10.67
C GLY A 53 -17.88 -4.89 -9.75
N THR A 54 -17.14 -5.84 -10.32
CA THR A 54 -16.26 -6.71 -9.53
C THR A 54 -15.01 -5.95 -9.14
N ARG A 55 -14.75 -5.83 -7.83
CA ARG A 55 -13.54 -5.17 -7.30
C ARG A 55 -12.33 -6.11 -7.36
N TRP A 56 -11.18 -5.57 -7.78
CA TRP A 56 -9.90 -6.28 -7.92
C TRP A 56 -8.79 -5.55 -7.15
N ALA A 57 -7.78 -6.29 -6.71
CA ALA A 57 -6.57 -5.74 -6.10
C ALA A 57 -5.33 -6.47 -6.60
N VAL A 58 -4.22 -5.71 -6.75
CA VAL A 58 -2.89 -6.26 -7.01
C VAL A 58 -1.97 -5.78 -5.91
N LEU A 59 -1.34 -6.71 -5.20
CA LEU A 59 -0.41 -6.44 -4.10
C LEU A 59 1.00 -6.89 -4.51
N LEU A 60 2.00 -6.04 -4.27
CA LEU A 60 3.39 -6.30 -4.66
C LEU A 60 4.36 -5.96 -3.52
N ALA A 61 5.18 -6.93 -3.11
CA ALA A 61 6.35 -6.73 -2.26
C ALA A 61 7.61 -6.79 -3.14
N GLY A 62 8.25 -5.63 -3.35
CA GLY A 62 9.38 -5.47 -4.29
C GLY A 62 10.75 -5.88 -3.75
N SER A 63 10.83 -6.60 -2.62
CA SER A 63 12.12 -7.01 -2.04
C SER A 63 12.04 -8.35 -1.31
N THR A 64 13.21 -8.88 -1.00
CA THR A 64 13.42 -10.21 -0.40
C THR A 64 14.32 -10.12 0.84
N GLY A 65 14.43 -11.23 1.56
CA GLY A 65 15.29 -11.41 2.73
C GLY A 65 14.66 -10.93 4.02
N TYR A 66 15.07 -11.55 5.14
CA TYR A 66 14.52 -11.28 6.47
C TYR A 66 14.72 -9.83 6.93
N TRP A 67 15.82 -9.18 6.53
CA TRP A 67 16.06 -7.74 6.74
C TRP A 67 14.98 -6.84 6.12
N ASN A 68 14.24 -7.32 5.12
CA ASN A 68 13.12 -6.63 4.49
C ASN A 68 11.75 -7.22 4.87
N TYR A 69 11.66 -7.92 6.01
CA TYR A 69 10.42 -8.47 6.58
C TYR A 69 9.21 -7.54 6.41
N ARG A 70 9.41 -6.24 6.70
CA ARG A 70 8.35 -5.22 6.64
C ARG A 70 7.60 -5.19 5.31
N HIS A 71 8.27 -5.36 4.16
CA HIS A 71 7.60 -5.23 2.87
C HIS A 71 6.62 -6.38 2.58
N GLN A 72 6.95 -7.61 2.99
CA GLN A 72 6.03 -8.75 2.86
C GLN A 72 5.00 -8.76 3.99
N ALA A 73 5.35 -8.29 5.19
CA ALA A 73 4.41 -8.13 6.30
C ALA A 73 3.30 -7.12 5.98
N ASP A 74 3.65 -5.97 5.39
CA ASP A 74 2.70 -4.95 4.93
C ASP A 74 1.76 -5.51 3.86
N LEU A 75 2.29 -6.29 2.91
CA LEU A 75 1.51 -6.97 1.89
C LEU A 75 0.50 -7.96 2.51
N CYS A 76 0.96 -8.82 3.42
CA CYS A 76 0.11 -9.77 4.12
C CYS A 76 -0.97 -9.05 4.94
N HIS A 77 -0.62 -7.92 5.56
CA HIS A 77 -1.58 -7.09 6.28
C HIS A 77 -2.67 -6.51 5.36
N ALA A 78 -2.28 -5.95 4.22
CA ALA A 78 -3.19 -5.44 3.21
C ALA A 78 -4.12 -6.55 2.67
N TYR A 79 -3.58 -7.74 2.39
CA TYR A 79 -4.36 -8.90 1.97
C TYR A 79 -5.46 -9.25 2.99
N GLN A 80 -5.12 -9.31 4.28
CA GLN A 80 -6.09 -9.60 5.34
C GLN A 80 -7.16 -8.51 5.47
N ILE A 81 -6.77 -7.25 5.28
CA ILE A 81 -7.71 -6.12 5.25
C ILE A 81 -8.71 -6.27 4.09
N LEU A 82 -8.22 -6.53 2.87
CA LEU A 82 -9.06 -6.67 1.68
C LEU A 82 -10.01 -7.87 1.80
N LYS A 83 -9.49 -8.99 2.30
CA LYS A 83 -10.28 -10.21 2.55
C LYS A 83 -11.39 -9.97 3.58
N LYS A 84 -11.08 -9.30 4.69
CA LYS A 84 -12.08 -8.89 5.70
C LYS A 84 -13.08 -7.86 5.15
N GLY A 85 -12.67 -7.04 4.18
CA GLY A 85 -13.52 -6.10 3.44
C GLY A 85 -14.40 -6.74 2.36
N GLY A 86 -14.39 -8.08 2.24
CA GLY A 86 -15.26 -8.82 1.33
C GLY A 86 -14.73 -8.96 -0.10
N LEU A 87 -13.45 -8.66 -0.37
CA LEU A 87 -12.84 -9.11 -1.62
C LEU A 87 -12.60 -10.62 -1.55
N LYS A 88 -12.94 -11.32 -2.64
CA LYS A 88 -12.66 -12.74 -2.78
C LYS A 88 -11.20 -12.96 -3.17
N ASP A 89 -10.64 -14.10 -2.78
CA ASP A 89 -9.25 -14.47 -3.08
C ASP A 89 -8.98 -14.51 -4.60
N GLU A 90 -9.96 -14.94 -5.39
CA GLU A 90 -9.90 -14.95 -6.87
C GLU A 90 -9.66 -13.55 -7.48
N ASN A 91 -9.94 -12.48 -6.73
CA ASN A 91 -9.80 -11.10 -7.17
C ASN A 91 -8.59 -10.37 -6.58
N ILE A 92 -7.75 -11.06 -5.81
CA ILE A 92 -6.55 -10.48 -5.20
C ILE A 92 -5.32 -11.18 -5.78
N ILE A 93 -4.56 -10.47 -6.60
CA ILE A 93 -3.31 -10.96 -7.17
C ILE A 93 -2.18 -10.55 -6.23
N VAL A 94 -1.39 -11.51 -5.75
CA VAL A 94 -0.29 -11.27 -4.82
C VAL A 94 1.04 -11.61 -5.49
N PHE A 95 1.97 -10.68 -5.44
CA PHE A 95 3.37 -10.87 -5.79
C PHE A 95 4.24 -10.63 -4.56
N MET A 96 4.81 -11.70 -4.00
CA MET A 96 5.79 -11.65 -2.93
C MET A 96 6.81 -12.77 -3.14
N TYR A 97 8.00 -12.63 -2.56
CA TYR A 97 9.04 -13.65 -2.70
C TYR A 97 8.80 -14.90 -1.84
N ASP A 98 7.98 -14.76 -0.79
CA ASP A 98 7.57 -15.84 0.12
C ASP A 98 8.73 -16.49 0.89
N ASP A 99 9.72 -15.69 1.27
CA ASP A 99 10.95 -16.15 1.95
C ASP A 99 11.00 -15.75 3.44
N ILE A 100 9.87 -15.30 4.00
CA ILE A 100 9.77 -14.78 5.37
C ILE A 100 9.19 -15.80 6.37
N ALA A 101 8.11 -16.50 6.02
CA ALA A 101 7.38 -17.36 6.96
C ALA A 101 8.23 -18.55 7.47
N TYR A 102 9.08 -19.08 6.60
CA TYR A 102 9.96 -20.24 6.86
C TYR A 102 11.43 -19.84 7.05
N ASN A 103 11.72 -18.54 7.19
CA ASN A 103 13.09 -18.07 7.34
C ASN A 103 13.70 -18.56 8.66
N GLU A 104 14.97 -18.98 8.65
CA GLU A 104 15.68 -19.43 9.86
C GLU A 104 15.79 -18.31 10.92
N GLU A 105 15.84 -17.05 10.49
CA GLU A 105 15.87 -15.90 11.38
C GLU A 105 14.49 -15.56 11.98
N ASN A 106 13.41 -16.20 11.52
CA ASN A 106 12.08 -16.02 12.07
C ASN A 106 11.94 -16.77 13.42
N PRO A 107 11.85 -16.06 14.57
CA PRO A 107 11.73 -16.72 15.88
C PRO A 107 10.37 -17.42 16.05
N ARG A 108 9.41 -17.16 15.17
CA ARG A 108 8.13 -17.86 15.05
C ARG A 108 7.96 -18.40 13.64
N ALA A 109 8.96 -19.14 13.18
CA ALA A 109 8.88 -19.84 11.90
C ALA A 109 7.62 -20.70 11.87
N TRP A 110 6.95 -20.72 10.71
CA TRP A 110 5.86 -21.66 10.48
C TRP A 110 6.45 -23.07 10.42
N SER A 111 6.46 -23.78 11.55
CA SER A 111 6.87 -25.18 11.58
C SER A 111 5.82 -25.99 10.82
N HIS A 112 6.26 -26.70 9.77
CA HIS A 112 5.46 -27.61 8.96
C HIS A 112 4.31 -28.29 9.74
N HIS A 113 3.09 -28.12 9.24
CA HIS A 113 2.02 -29.10 9.39
C HIS A 113 2.05 -30.01 8.17
#